data_AF-A0A2X2GZW8-F1
#
_entry.id   AF-A0A2X2GZW8-F1
#
_cell.length_a   1.000
_cell.length_b   1.000
_cell.length_c   1.000
_cell.angle_alpha   90.00
_cell.angle_beta   90.00
_cell.angle_gamma   90.00
#
_symmetry.space_group_name_H-M   'P 1'
#
loop_
_entity.id
_entity.type
_entity.pdbx_description
1 polymer ?
#
loop_
_entity_poly.entity_id
_entity_poly.type
_entity_poly.pdbx_seq_one_letter_code
_entity_poly.pdbx_strand_id
1 'polypeptide(L)' 'MAIKPPLSTLPVLGSAEQTESYDRWYRAKVESAINSEQPRIPHEQVMTELQARLAAKKKLRKMG' A
#
# COMPACT_ATOMS: atom_id res chain seq x y z
N MET A 1 34.99 -4.01 -7.80
CA MET A 1 33.82 -3.31 -7.23
C MET A 1 32.55 -3.92 -7.78
N ALA A 2 31.67 -4.45 -6.93
CA ALA A 2 30.33 -4.86 -7.33
C ALA A 2 29.45 -3.60 -7.42
N ILE A 3 29.17 -3.16 -8.63
CA ILE A 3 28.23 -2.07 -8.89
C ILE A 3 26.85 -2.63 -8.55
N LYS A 4 26.31 -2.24 -7.39
CA LYS A 4 24.93 -2.56 -7.03
C LYS A 4 24.04 -1.95 -8.12
N PRO A 5 23.31 -2.77 -8.90
CA PRO A 5 22.55 -2.26 -10.03
C PRO A 5 21.52 -1.22 -9.54
N PRO A 6 21.28 -0.15 -10.32
CA PRO A 6 20.20 0.78 -9.98
C PRO A 6 18.89 -0.01 -9.91
N LEU A 7 18.03 0.34 -8.95
CA LEU A 7 16.74 -0.33 -8.65
C LEU A 7 15.73 -0.38 -9.83
N SER A 8 16.14 -0.04 -11.04
CA SER A 8 15.31 0.15 -12.24
C SER A 8 15.36 -1.02 -13.25
N THR A 9 16.10 -2.10 -12.99
CA THR A 9 16.22 -3.23 -13.95
C THR A 9 15.56 -4.54 -13.48
N LEU A 10 14.74 -4.51 -12.42
CA LEU A 10 13.86 -5.65 -12.15
C LEU A 10 12.68 -5.60 -13.12
N PRO A 11 12.21 -6.74 -13.68
CA PRO A 11 10.90 -6.77 -14.31
C PRO A 11 9.91 -6.29 -13.26
N VAL A 12 9.31 -5.11 -13.51
CA VAL A 12 8.52 -4.36 -12.52
C VAL A 12 7.32 -5.16 -12.00
N LEU A 13 6.89 -6.17 -12.75
CA LEU A 13 6.03 -7.26 -12.29
C LEU A 13 6.64 -8.61 -12.68
N GLY A 14 6.42 -9.64 -11.86
CA GLY A 14 6.84 -11.02 -12.13
C GLY A 14 6.12 -11.63 -13.35
N SER A 15 6.21 -12.97 -13.49
CA SER A 15 5.58 -13.76 -14.57
C SER A 15 4.20 -13.25 -15.00
N ALA A 16 3.84 -13.41 -16.26
CA ALA A 16 2.58 -12.92 -16.84
C ALA A 16 1.34 -13.28 -15.98
N GLU A 17 1.31 -14.48 -15.41
CA GLU A 17 0.24 -14.94 -14.52
C GLU A 17 0.10 -14.10 -13.23
N GLN A 18 1.21 -13.64 -12.66
CA GLN A 18 1.20 -12.76 -11.49
C GLN A 18 0.69 -11.35 -11.84
N THR A 19 0.98 -10.89 -13.06
CA THR A 19 0.49 -9.61 -13.57
C THR A 19 -1.02 -9.64 -13.76
N GLU A 20 -1.55 -10.68 -14.39
CA GLU A 20 -2.99 -10.82 -14.59
C GLU A 20 -3.76 -10.98 -13.28
N SER A 21 -3.22 -11.75 -12.33
CA SER A 21 -3.82 -11.90 -11.00
C SER A 21 -3.85 -10.58 -10.23
N TYR A 22 -2.73 -9.84 -10.26
CA TYR A 22 -2.63 -8.53 -9.63
C TYR A 22 -3.58 -7.52 -10.26
N ASP A 23 -3.64 -7.45 -11.59
CA ASP A 23 -4.51 -6.52 -12.32
C ASP A 23 -5.99 -6.78 -12.04
N ARG A 24 -6.42 -8.05 -12.00
CA ARG A 24 -7.81 -8.42 -11.65
C ARG A 24 -8.16 -7.95 -10.23
N TRP A 25 -7.30 -8.25 -9.26
CA TRP A 25 -7.50 -7.82 -7.88
C TRP A 25 -7.51 -6.29 -7.75
N TYR A 26 -6.57 -5.61 -8.43
CA TYR A 26 -6.45 -4.17 -8.38
C TYR A 26 -7.69 -3.48 -8.95
N ARG A 27 -8.17 -3.92 -10.12
CA ARG A 27 -9.40 -3.37 -10.72
C ARG A 27 -10.62 -3.61 -9.84
N ALA A 28 -10.79 -4.81 -9.29
CA ALA A 28 -11.90 -5.10 -8.37
C ALA A 28 -11.87 -4.20 -7.12
N LYS A 29 -10.66 -3.95 -6.58
CA LYS A 29 -10.48 -3.05 -5.43
C LYS A 29 -10.79 -1.59 -5.77
N VAL A 30 -10.40 -1.13 -6.96
CA VAL A 30 -10.71 0.23 -7.45
C VAL A 30 -12.20 0.40 -7.66
N GLU A 31 -12.87 -0.56 -8.31
CA GLU A 31 -14.32 -0.52 -8.52
C GLU A 31 -15.09 -0.51 -7.20
N SER A 32 -14.70 -1.34 -6.23
CA SER A 32 -15.29 -1.31 -4.89
C SER A 32 -15.09 0.04 -4.18
N ALA A 33 -13.92 0.68 -4.35
CA ALA A 33 -13.65 1.98 -3.77
C ALA A 33 -14.45 3.12 -4.44
N ILE A 34 -14.65 3.05 -5.76
CA ILE A 34 -15.46 4.02 -6.52
C ILE A 34 -16.93 3.90 -6.15
N ASN A 35 -17.43 2.67 -6.00
CA ASN A 35 -18.82 2.40 -5.59
C ASN A 35 -19.06 2.56 -4.09
N SER A 36 -18.03 2.92 -3.31
CA SER A 36 -18.18 3.13 -1.88
C SER A 36 -18.95 4.42 -1.60
N GLU A 37 -20.04 4.31 -0.84
CA GLU A 37 -20.84 5.46 -0.37
C GLU A 37 -20.19 6.20 0.81
N GLN A 38 -18.96 5.84 1.17
CA GLN A 38 -18.27 6.42 2.31
C GLN A 38 -17.97 7.91 2.06
N PRO A 39 -18.11 8.75 3.11
CA PRO A 39 -17.77 10.15 3.01
C PRO A 39 -16.28 10.32 2.72
N ARG A 40 -15.96 11.27 1.84
CA ARG A 40 -14.55 11.63 1.56
C ARG A 40 -13.94 12.24 2.81
N ILE A 41 -12.82 11.67 3.23
CA ILE A 41 -12.08 12.11 4.41
C ILE A 41 -11.02 13.14 3.96
N PRO A 42 -10.87 14.28 4.66
CA PRO A 42 -9.80 15.24 4.34
C PRO A 42 -8.42 14.63 4.63
N HIS A 43 -7.41 15.09 3.89
CA HIS A 43 -6.04 14.59 4.01
C HIS A 43 -5.51 14.62 5.46
N GLU A 44 -5.72 15.74 6.17
CA GLU A 44 -5.29 15.92 7.55
C GLU A 44 -5.86 14.86 8.51
N GLN A 45 -7.12 14.49 8.32
CA GLN A 45 -7.77 13.48 9.15
C GLN A 45 -7.18 12.09 8.89
N VAL A 46 -6.91 11.74 7.62
CA VAL A 46 -6.23 10.47 7.28
C VAL A 46 -4.83 10.40 7.91
N MET A 47 -4.08 11.50 7.83
CA MET A 47 -2.73 11.56 8.40
C MET A 47 -2.75 11.47 9.92
N THR A 48 -3.69 12.14 10.58
CA THR A 48 -3.86 12.08 12.04
C THR A 48 -4.17 10.65 12.49
N GLU A 49 -5.11 9.98 11.81
CA GLU A 49 -5.47 8.60 12.11
C GLU A 49 -4.30 7.62 11.90
N LEU A 50 -3.55 7.77 10.80
CA LEU A 50 -2.35 6.97 10.53
C LEU A 50 -1.29 7.16 11.60
N GLN A 51 -1.00 8.40 12.00
CA GLN A 51 -0.02 8.70 13.05
C GLN A 51 -0.42 8.07 14.39
N ALA A 52 -1.70 8.16 14.76
CA ALA A 52 -2.21 7.54 15.98
C ALA A 52 -2.02 6.01 15.97
N ARG A 53 -2.37 5.35 14.86
CA ARG A 53 -2.18 3.89 14.68
C ARG A 53 -0.70 3.48 14.78
N LEU A 54 0.19 4.26 14.18
CA LEU A 54 1.64 4.00 14.24
C LEU A 54 2.21 4.21 15.65
N ALA A 55 1.78 5.26 16.35
CA ALA A 55 2.18 5.53 17.72
C ALA A 55 1.73 4.40 18.67
N ALA A 56 0.50 3.91 18.52
CA ALA A 56 -0.01 2.77 19.28
C ALA A 56 0.85 1.51 19.07
N LYS A 57 1.17 1.16 17.82
CA LYS A 57 2.06 0.03 17.51
C LYS A 57 3.45 0.20 18.13
N LYS A 58 4.03 1.40 18.10
CA LYS A 58 5.33 1.70 18.71
C LYS A 58 5.31 1.53 20.23
N LYS A 59 4.24 1.97 20.90
CA LYS A 59 4.07 1.79 22.35
C LYS A 59 3.99 0.30 22.71
N LEU A 60 3.19 -0.48 21.98
CA LEU A 60 3.08 -1.93 22.19
C LEU A 60 4.43 -2.64 22.05
N ARG A 61 5.22 -2.27 21.03
CA ARG A 61 6.57 -2.84 20.82
C ARG A 61 7.60 -2.42 21.87
N LYS A 62 7.39 -1.29 22.56
CA LYS A 62 8.30 -0.79 23.61
C LYS A 62 7.95 -1.34 25.00
N MET A 63 6.76 -1.93 25.14
CA MET A 63 6.24 -2.50 26.39
C MET A 63 6.40 -4.02 26.49
N GLY A 64 6.83 -4.69 25.41
CA GLY A 64 7.33 -6.06 25.43
C GLY A 64 8.84 -6.06 25.35
#